data_AF-A0A414R3K1-F1
#
_entry.id   AF-A0A414R3K1-F1
#
_cell.length_a   1.000
_cell.length_b   1.000
_cell.length_c   1.000
_cell.angle_alpha   90.00
_cell.angle_beta   90.00
_cell.angle_gamma   90.00
#
_symmetry.space_group_name_H-M   'P 1'
#
loop_
_entity.id
_entity.type
_entity.pdbx_description
1 polymer ?
#
loop_
_entity_poly.entity_id
_entity_poly.type
_entity_poly.pdbx_seq_one_letter_code
_entity_poly.pdbx_strand_id
1 'polypeptide(L)'
;MEELDKIEKIRETLSIEIDKKFNAKQYRLMDKDELADIELRVSGGKIGLSISKWDEEVCRIEYFFYWSKDDNESILTDMYKLCIILKQLYVITGNLVDISFHESADEKDVRIELYHDVRKFEVQSIMYILEAYNRVDLREVNIDKNFIEENYLELFDLFQRKSMEIKMHFKQIIESEIYDKISSFRYREVISEIFSEEDFVYAIYNQKIHVGFSQEGIERYINKYHLNLKDMPDYYKGIKYNIMAEDSNVCIWEKDLWTEVSNWLKILELTYKDIPIYRGCDKGRILIRVIEFWICIAMETDNLEQKILYEKTKINELKASFHKHTKENYLIMDYDLYQLSPDEFENMCYDLLCEEGYENVHRRGKSNTRDGGVDIEADEFVRAIHTYEKRKWIFQCKREKNLDKKELRDIEILLKEFQADRYGLFYAGIINPSVWDRCRIFSKNSVWLFDQDWIKQKLKEYPKIADKYFPI
;
A
#
# COMPACT_ATOMS: atom_id res chain seq x y z
N MET A 1 -20.83 -41.86 -16.97
CA MET A 1 -21.99 -40.94 -16.93
C MET A 1 -22.34 -40.64 -15.48
N GLU A 2 -22.60 -41.64 -14.61
CA GLU A 2 -22.85 -41.41 -13.18
C GLU A 2 -21.71 -40.75 -12.38
N GLU A 3 -20.45 -40.98 -12.71
CA GLU A 3 -19.31 -40.32 -12.04
C GLU A 3 -19.12 -38.85 -12.46
N LEU A 4 -19.43 -38.53 -13.73
CA LEU A 4 -19.37 -37.14 -14.24
C LEU A 4 -20.43 -36.27 -13.54
N ASP A 5 -21.66 -36.81 -13.40
CA ASP A 5 -22.75 -36.12 -12.69
C ASP A 5 -22.46 -35.87 -11.20
N LYS A 6 -21.62 -36.72 -10.57
CA LYS A 6 -21.20 -36.53 -9.17
C LYS A 6 -20.20 -35.39 -9.03
N ILE A 7 -19.17 -35.36 -9.88
CA ILE A 7 -18.14 -34.31 -9.88
C ILE A 7 -18.78 -32.95 -10.16
N GLU A 8 -19.71 -32.88 -11.12
CA GLU A 8 -20.39 -31.62 -11.46
C GLU A 8 -21.25 -31.07 -10.32
N LYS A 9 -21.98 -31.93 -9.59
CA LYS A 9 -22.73 -31.54 -8.39
C LYS A 9 -21.84 -31.06 -7.24
N ILE A 10 -20.69 -31.70 -7.06
CA ILE A 10 -19.69 -31.29 -6.06
C ILE A 10 -19.14 -29.91 -6.43
N ARG A 11 -18.81 -29.68 -7.71
CA ARG A 11 -18.38 -28.39 -8.24
C ARG A 11 -19.40 -27.29 -7.95
N GLU A 12 -20.68 -27.52 -8.28
CA GLU A 12 -21.76 -26.57 -8.00
C GLU A 12 -21.85 -26.24 -6.50
N THR A 13 -21.75 -27.27 -5.65
CA THR A 13 -21.82 -27.09 -4.19
C THR A 13 -20.63 -26.29 -3.67
N LEU A 14 -19.42 -26.58 -4.12
CA LEU A 14 -18.22 -25.83 -3.76
C LEU A 14 -18.28 -24.39 -4.24
N SER A 15 -18.75 -24.13 -5.47
CA SER A 15 -18.94 -22.77 -5.97
C SER A 15 -19.92 -21.97 -5.10
N ILE A 16 -21.04 -22.58 -4.70
CA ILE A 16 -22.02 -21.94 -3.82
C ILE A 16 -21.43 -21.61 -2.44
N GLU A 17 -20.69 -22.55 -1.83
CA GLU A 17 -20.07 -22.31 -0.52
C GLU A 17 -18.93 -21.29 -0.58
N ILE A 18 -18.16 -21.30 -1.67
CA ILE A 18 -17.16 -20.27 -1.95
C ILE A 18 -17.83 -18.91 -2.09
N ASP A 19 -18.91 -18.77 -2.87
CA ASP A 19 -19.67 -17.52 -3.02
C ASP A 19 -20.18 -16.95 -1.70
N LYS A 20 -20.59 -17.83 -0.78
CA LYS A 20 -21.08 -17.42 0.55
C LYS A 20 -19.97 -16.84 1.42
N LYS A 21 -18.75 -17.38 1.33
CA LYS A 21 -17.65 -17.04 2.25
C LYS A 21 -16.62 -16.09 1.65
N PHE A 22 -16.41 -16.16 0.35
CA PHE A 22 -15.46 -15.38 -0.42
C PHE A 22 -16.25 -14.53 -1.41
N ASN A 23 -15.94 -13.24 -1.51
CA ASN A 23 -16.70 -12.33 -2.36
C ASN A 23 -16.52 -12.75 -3.84
N ALA A 24 -17.58 -12.77 -4.65
CA ALA A 24 -17.55 -13.21 -6.06
C ALA A 24 -16.50 -12.49 -6.96
N LYS A 25 -16.00 -11.33 -6.53
CA LYS A 25 -14.87 -10.63 -7.19
C LYS A 25 -13.50 -11.28 -6.96
N GLN A 26 -13.41 -12.24 -6.05
CA GLN A 26 -12.17 -12.85 -5.59
C GLN A 26 -11.92 -14.23 -6.21
N TYR A 27 -12.75 -14.76 -7.11
CA TYR A 27 -12.46 -16.04 -7.75
C TYR A 27 -12.96 -16.14 -9.19
N ARG A 28 -12.38 -17.07 -9.95
CA ARG A 28 -12.68 -17.35 -11.36
C ARG A 28 -12.76 -18.86 -11.57
N LEU A 29 -13.83 -19.30 -12.23
CA LEU A 29 -13.95 -20.67 -12.73
C LEU A 29 -13.28 -20.78 -14.10
N MET A 30 -12.46 -21.81 -14.30
CA MET A 30 -11.86 -22.14 -15.59
C MET A 30 -12.28 -23.55 -16.00
N ASP A 31 -13.03 -23.65 -17.10
CA ASP A 31 -13.25 -24.93 -17.78
C ASP A 31 -12.11 -25.13 -18.79
N LYS A 32 -11.19 -26.05 -18.50
CA LYS A 32 -10.19 -26.55 -19.45
C LYS A 32 -10.23 -28.08 -19.42
N ASP A 33 -10.76 -28.67 -20.48
CA ASP A 33 -10.74 -30.09 -20.86
C ASP A 33 -10.36 -31.10 -19.74
N GLU A 34 -11.39 -31.76 -19.19
CA GLU A 34 -11.36 -32.90 -18.25
C GLU A 34 -10.70 -32.71 -16.87
N LEU A 35 -10.16 -31.53 -16.55
CA LEU A 35 -9.76 -31.09 -15.20
C LEU A 35 -10.57 -29.84 -14.82
N ALA A 36 -11.35 -29.91 -13.74
CA ALA A 36 -12.15 -28.77 -13.28
C ALA A 36 -11.33 -27.93 -12.30
N ASP A 37 -10.97 -26.71 -12.71
CA ASP A 37 -10.14 -25.80 -11.90
C ASP A 37 -10.94 -24.60 -11.39
N ILE A 38 -10.90 -24.37 -10.07
CA ILE A 38 -11.41 -23.15 -9.42
C ILE A 38 -10.22 -22.31 -8.98
N GLU A 39 -10.07 -21.09 -9.50
CA GLU A 39 -9.01 -20.18 -9.09
C GLU A 39 -9.52 -19.11 -8.12
N LEU A 40 -8.96 -19.06 -6.92
CA LEU A 40 -9.31 -18.15 -5.83
C LEU A 40 -8.16 -17.17 -5.57
N ARG A 41 -8.49 -15.88 -5.41
CA ARG A 41 -7.60 -14.86 -4.82
C ARG A 41 -7.91 -14.75 -3.35
N VAL A 42 -7.03 -15.27 -2.52
CA VAL A 42 -7.09 -15.15 -1.06
C VAL A 42 -6.09 -14.08 -0.60
N SER A 43 -6.23 -13.61 0.66
CA SER A 43 -5.16 -12.83 1.29
C SER A 43 -3.85 -13.62 1.20
N GLY A 44 -2.82 -13.06 0.54
CA GLY A 44 -1.54 -13.72 0.33
C GLY A 44 -1.24 -14.12 -1.11
N GLY A 45 -2.24 -14.38 -1.96
CA GLY A 45 -2.05 -14.60 -3.41
C GLY A 45 -3.12 -15.48 -4.06
N LYS A 46 -2.73 -16.35 -5.00
CA LYS A 46 -3.64 -17.12 -5.86
C LYS A 46 -3.58 -18.62 -5.54
N ILE A 47 -4.74 -19.20 -5.26
CA ILE A 47 -4.94 -20.63 -5.01
C ILE A 47 -5.73 -21.23 -6.18
N GLY A 48 -5.30 -22.38 -6.68
CA GLY A 48 -6.10 -23.25 -7.54
C GLY A 48 -6.74 -24.37 -6.71
N LEU A 49 -7.94 -24.76 -7.06
CA LEU A 49 -8.52 -26.04 -6.67
C LEU A 49 -8.62 -26.89 -7.92
N SER A 50 -7.99 -28.06 -7.93
CA SER A 50 -8.10 -29.03 -9.01
C SER A 50 -8.76 -30.31 -8.48
N ILE A 51 -9.78 -30.78 -9.20
CA ILE A 51 -10.45 -32.06 -8.92
C ILE A 51 -9.99 -33.05 -10.00
N SER A 52 -9.08 -33.95 -9.65
CA SER A 52 -8.54 -34.93 -10.59
C SER A 52 -9.44 -36.16 -10.70
N LYS A 53 -9.56 -36.71 -11.91
CA LYS A 53 -10.38 -37.90 -12.22
C LYS A 53 -9.65 -39.22 -11.97
N TRP A 54 -8.33 -39.17 -11.73
CA TRP A 54 -7.43 -40.31 -11.94
C TRP A 54 -7.20 -41.19 -10.71
N ASP A 55 -7.45 -40.70 -9.48
CA ASP A 55 -7.41 -41.54 -8.27
C ASP A 55 -8.39 -41.02 -7.20
N GLU A 56 -9.22 -41.93 -6.68
CA GLU A 56 -10.00 -41.87 -5.44
C GLU A 56 -10.42 -40.48 -4.90
N GLU A 57 -11.46 -39.86 -5.44
CA GLU A 57 -12.20 -38.76 -4.78
C GLU A 57 -11.33 -37.70 -4.02
N VAL A 58 -10.20 -37.28 -4.61
CA VAL A 58 -9.28 -36.30 -4.00
C VAL A 58 -9.53 -34.92 -4.58
N CYS A 59 -9.79 -33.94 -3.71
CA CYS A 59 -9.70 -32.52 -4.07
C CYS A 59 -8.31 -32.03 -3.71
N ARG A 60 -7.58 -31.48 -4.69
CA ARG A 60 -6.29 -30.86 -4.47
C ARG A 60 -6.44 -29.35 -4.39
N ILE A 61 -5.90 -28.76 -3.33
CA ILE A 61 -5.86 -27.31 -3.12
C ILE A 61 -4.42 -26.88 -3.33
N GLU A 62 -4.14 -26.12 -4.38
CA GLU A 62 -2.79 -25.82 -4.85
C GLU A 62 -2.50 -24.32 -4.74
N TYR A 63 -1.35 -23.97 -4.18
CA TYR A 63 -0.82 -22.61 -4.21
C TYR A 63 0.44 -22.59 -5.07
N PHE A 64 0.46 -21.73 -6.08
CA PHE A 64 1.53 -21.70 -7.08
C PHE A 64 2.46 -20.51 -6.93
N PHE A 65 3.76 -20.77 -7.02
CA PHE A 65 4.80 -19.77 -7.22
C PHE A 65 5.52 -20.06 -8.52
N TYR A 66 5.78 -19.01 -9.30
CA TYR A 66 6.49 -19.10 -10.57
C TYR A 66 7.60 -18.06 -10.56
N TRP A 67 8.82 -18.49 -10.83
CA TRP A 67 9.97 -17.60 -10.93
C TRP A 67 10.90 -18.06 -12.04
N SER A 68 11.59 -17.09 -12.64
CA SER A 68 12.74 -17.37 -13.48
C SER A 68 13.86 -17.99 -12.63
N LYS A 69 14.53 -19.02 -13.15
CA LYS A 69 15.69 -19.68 -12.53
C LYS A 69 16.83 -18.73 -12.20
N ASP A 70 16.92 -17.63 -12.95
CA ASP A 70 17.96 -16.62 -12.82
C ASP A 70 17.55 -15.48 -11.85
N ASP A 71 16.32 -15.45 -11.35
CA ASP A 71 15.78 -14.38 -10.51
C ASP A 71 15.94 -14.69 -9.01
N ASN A 72 17.18 -14.58 -8.52
CA ASN A 72 17.53 -14.89 -7.13
C ASN A 72 16.74 -14.06 -6.10
N GLU A 73 16.38 -12.81 -6.43
CA GLU A 73 15.55 -11.97 -5.57
C GLU A 73 14.16 -12.58 -5.40
N SER A 74 13.45 -12.78 -6.52
CA SER A 74 12.06 -13.27 -6.48
C SER A 74 11.99 -14.64 -5.82
N ILE A 75 12.99 -15.50 -6.10
CA ILE A 75 13.12 -16.81 -5.46
C ILE A 75 13.20 -16.65 -3.95
N LEU A 76 14.16 -15.89 -3.41
CA LEU A 76 14.28 -15.75 -1.95
C LEU A 76 13.04 -15.10 -1.34
N THR A 77 12.52 -14.07 -2.01
CA THR A 77 11.31 -13.37 -1.57
C THR A 77 10.14 -14.33 -1.36
N ASP A 78 9.85 -15.13 -2.38
CA ASP A 78 8.71 -16.02 -2.35
C ASP A 78 8.99 -17.26 -1.49
N MET A 79 10.24 -17.72 -1.39
CA MET A 79 10.65 -18.71 -0.40
C MET A 79 10.46 -18.22 1.04
N TYR A 80 10.76 -16.96 1.33
CA TYR A 80 10.51 -16.35 2.63
C TYR A 80 9.00 -16.34 2.95
N LYS A 81 8.17 -15.94 1.97
CA LYS A 81 6.70 -15.99 2.11
C LYS A 81 6.22 -17.43 2.32
N LEU A 82 6.74 -18.38 1.56
CA LEU A 82 6.45 -19.82 1.67
C LEU A 82 6.72 -20.33 3.08
N CYS A 83 7.90 -20.07 3.63
CA CYS A 83 8.25 -20.46 5.00
C CYS A 83 7.25 -19.91 6.03
N ILE A 84 6.83 -18.65 5.88
CA ILE A 84 5.83 -18.02 6.75
C ILE A 84 4.45 -18.68 6.58
N ILE A 85 4.01 -18.88 5.34
CA ILE A 85 2.72 -19.52 5.00
C ILE A 85 2.65 -20.92 5.59
N LEU A 86 3.68 -21.75 5.38
CA LEU A 86 3.73 -23.13 5.86
C LEU A 86 3.61 -23.22 7.38
N LYS A 87 4.35 -22.36 8.11
CA LYS A 87 4.28 -22.32 9.57
C LYS A 87 2.89 -21.90 10.04
N GLN A 88 2.31 -20.86 9.45
CA GLN A 88 1.00 -20.37 9.86
C GLN A 88 -0.12 -21.35 9.53
N LEU A 89 -0.08 -21.98 8.35
CA LEU A 89 -1.02 -23.03 7.98
C LEU A 89 -0.93 -24.21 8.94
N TYR A 90 0.27 -24.62 9.35
CA TYR A 90 0.43 -25.65 10.38
C TYR A 90 -0.18 -25.21 11.72
N VAL A 91 0.02 -23.97 12.15
CA VAL A 91 -0.58 -23.44 13.39
C VAL A 91 -2.11 -23.40 13.31
N ILE A 92 -2.67 -23.05 12.16
CA ILE A 92 -4.12 -22.93 11.97
C ILE A 92 -4.77 -24.32 11.83
N THR A 93 -4.18 -25.20 11.02
CA THR A 93 -4.77 -26.47 10.59
C THR A 93 -4.31 -27.69 11.38
N GLY A 94 -3.17 -27.60 12.06
CA GLY A 94 -2.50 -28.72 12.70
C GLY A 94 -1.84 -29.71 11.74
N ASN A 95 -1.87 -29.44 10.42
CA ASN A 95 -1.36 -30.34 9.39
C ASN A 95 -0.22 -29.69 8.62
N LEU A 96 0.77 -30.51 8.22
CA LEU A 96 1.78 -30.08 7.27
C LEU A 96 1.16 -29.96 5.88
N VAL A 97 1.72 -29.07 5.07
CA VAL A 97 1.31 -28.84 3.68
C VAL A 97 2.30 -29.55 2.78
N ASP A 98 1.84 -30.30 1.79
CA ASP A 98 2.77 -30.96 0.88
C ASP A 98 3.39 -29.93 -0.08
N ILE A 99 4.65 -30.17 -0.47
CA ILE A 99 5.40 -29.30 -1.38
C ILE A 99 5.88 -30.12 -2.58
N SER A 100 5.74 -29.58 -3.78
CA SER A 100 6.35 -30.14 -4.98
C SER A 100 7.10 -29.08 -5.76
N PHE A 101 8.31 -29.44 -6.20
CA PHE A 101 9.19 -28.62 -7.01
C PHE A 101 9.16 -29.13 -8.45
N HIS A 102 8.77 -28.27 -9.37
CA HIS A 102 8.76 -28.56 -10.79
C HIS A 102 9.70 -27.59 -11.49
N GLU A 103 10.74 -28.13 -12.11
CA GLU A 103 11.56 -27.36 -13.04
C GLU A 103 11.06 -27.63 -14.46
N SER A 104 10.64 -26.58 -15.17
CA SER A 104 10.37 -26.73 -16.59
C SER A 104 11.69 -26.99 -17.34
N ALA A 105 11.64 -27.94 -18.28
CA ALA A 105 12.76 -28.24 -19.16
C ALA A 105 12.89 -27.21 -20.29
N ASP A 106 11.76 -26.58 -20.68
CA ASP A 106 11.65 -25.71 -21.84
C ASP A 106 11.37 -24.25 -21.48
N GLU A 107 10.81 -23.99 -20.29
CA GLU A 107 10.65 -22.65 -19.73
C GLU A 107 11.77 -22.44 -18.70
N LYS A 108 12.38 -21.25 -18.68
CA LYS A 108 13.46 -20.90 -17.75
C LYS A 108 12.96 -20.77 -16.30
N ASP A 109 11.82 -21.35 -15.98
CA ASP A 109 11.07 -21.10 -14.78
C ASP A 109 11.07 -22.34 -13.87
N VAL A 110 11.01 -22.09 -12.57
CA VAL A 110 10.76 -23.09 -11.54
C VAL A 110 9.40 -22.78 -10.93
N ARG A 111 8.61 -23.83 -10.74
CA ARG A 111 7.30 -23.80 -10.11
C ARG A 111 7.37 -24.53 -8.77
N ILE A 112 6.92 -23.88 -7.71
CA ILE A 112 6.61 -24.54 -6.45
C ILE A 112 5.10 -24.62 -6.29
N GLU A 113 4.64 -25.82 -5.92
CA GLU A 113 3.27 -26.13 -5.63
C GLU A 113 3.17 -26.50 -4.15
N LEU A 114 2.43 -25.70 -3.38
CA LEU A 114 1.94 -26.16 -2.07
C LEU A 114 0.62 -26.85 -2.31
N TYR A 115 0.43 -28.06 -1.79
CA TYR A 115 -0.85 -28.73 -1.94
C TYR A 115 -1.37 -29.45 -0.70
N HIS A 116 -2.70 -29.54 -0.65
CA HIS A 116 -3.43 -30.39 0.28
C HIS A 116 -4.29 -31.36 -0.51
N ASP A 117 -4.08 -32.66 -0.28
CA ASP A 117 -4.95 -33.71 -0.81
C ASP A 117 -6.07 -34.01 0.20
N VAL A 118 -7.27 -33.49 -0.07
CA VAL A 118 -8.46 -33.78 0.73
C VAL A 118 -9.16 -35.00 0.17
N ARG A 119 -8.95 -36.16 0.83
CA ARG A 119 -9.61 -37.41 0.48
C ARG A 119 -11.10 -37.37 0.86
N LYS A 120 -11.97 -37.90 0.00
CA LYS A 120 -13.42 -38.03 0.21
C LYS A 120 -14.21 -36.71 0.20
N PHE A 121 -13.86 -35.77 -0.67
CA PHE A 121 -14.65 -34.57 -1.03
C PHE A 121 -15.52 -33.92 0.08
N GLU A 122 -15.00 -33.80 1.30
CA GLU A 122 -15.72 -33.13 2.37
C GLU A 122 -15.63 -31.62 2.16
N VAL A 123 -16.70 -31.03 1.63
CA VAL A 123 -16.82 -29.58 1.37
C VAL A 123 -16.40 -28.77 2.58
N GLN A 124 -16.74 -29.20 3.80
CA GLN A 124 -16.35 -28.52 5.03
C GLN A 124 -14.83 -28.50 5.25
N SER A 125 -14.15 -29.61 4.95
CA SER A 125 -12.69 -29.73 5.07
C SER A 125 -11.97 -28.88 4.02
N ILE A 126 -12.48 -28.85 2.79
CA ILE A 126 -11.99 -27.98 1.72
C ILE A 126 -12.14 -26.50 2.12
N MET A 127 -13.33 -26.10 2.58
CA MET A 127 -13.61 -24.72 2.99
C MET A 127 -12.77 -24.29 4.21
N TYR A 128 -12.50 -25.21 5.13
CA TYR A 128 -11.64 -24.95 6.29
C TYR A 128 -10.19 -24.63 5.87
N ILE A 129 -9.61 -25.39 4.93
CA ILE A 129 -8.27 -25.12 4.41
C ILE A 129 -8.23 -23.78 3.67
N LEU A 130 -9.22 -23.51 2.81
CA LEU A 130 -9.31 -22.23 2.10
C LEU A 130 -9.40 -21.02 3.05
N GLU A 131 -10.16 -21.14 4.14
CA GLU A 131 -10.19 -20.12 5.18
C GLU A 131 -8.86 -19.97 5.90
N ALA A 132 -8.12 -21.06 6.13
CA ALA A 132 -6.81 -21.02 6.76
C ALA A 132 -5.84 -20.18 5.93
N TYR A 133 -5.77 -20.40 4.61
CA TYR A 133 -4.96 -19.57 3.72
C TYR A 133 -5.34 -18.09 3.78
N ASN A 134 -6.63 -17.76 3.81
CA ASN A 134 -7.09 -16.37 3.88
C ASN A 134 -6.78 -15.70 5.24
N ARG A 135 -6.49 -16.48 6.28
CA ARG A 135 -6.13 -15.99 7.62
C ARG A 135 -4.61 -15.81 7.82
N VAL A 136 -3.78 -16.25 6.87
CA VAL A 136 -2.32 -16.07 6.96
C VAL A 136 -1.97 -14.58 6.94
N ASP A 137 -1.26 -14.09 7.96
CA ASP A 137 -0.79 -12.71 8.05
C ASP A 137 0.72 -12.63 7.81
N LEU A 138 1.10 -12.06 6.67
CA LEU A 138 2.52 -11.94 6.27
C LEU A 138 3.26 -10.76 6.93
N ARG A 139 2.59 -9.95 7.77
CA ARG A 139 3.14 -8.65 8.22
C ARG A 139 4.08 -8.71 9.42
N GLU A 140 4.04 -9.77 10.25
CA GLU A 140 4.81 -9.80 11.51
C GLU A 140 5.25 -11.22 11.94
N VAL A 141 6.01 -11.93 11.10
CA VAL A 141 6.51 -13.26 11.50
C VAL A 141 7.96 -13.45 11.05
N ASN A 142 8.86 -13.66 12.02
CA ASN A 142 10.20 -14.18 11.73
C ASN A 142 10.09 -15.63 11.27
N ILE A 143 10.92 -16.04 10.31
CA ILE A 143 10.99 -17.44 9.90
C ILE A 143 11.42 -18.30 11.09
N ASP A 144 10.61 -19.29 11.40
CA ASP A 144 10.95 -20.37 12.33
C ASP A 144 11.85 -21.38 11.61
N LYS A 145 13.16 -21.08 11.55
CA LYS A 145 14.16 -21.89 10.82
C LYS A 145 14.13 -23.34 11.27
N ASN A 146 13.97 -23.60 12.57
CA ASN A 146 13.92 -24.94 13.13
C ASN A 146 12.70 -25.71 12.60
N PHE A 147 11.52 -25.08 12.61
CA PHE A 147 10.33 -25.71 12.04
C PHE A 147 10.49 -26.05 10.55
N ILE A 148 11.10 -25.16 9.77
CA ILE A 148 11.32 -25.39 8.34
C ILE A 148 12.38 -26.48 8.10
N GLU A 149 13.49 -26.47 8.84
CA GLU A 149 14.52 -27.51 8.76
C GLU A 149 13.97 -28.90 9.12
N GLU A 150 13.17 -28.98 10.19
CA GLU A 150 12.58 -30.24 10.66
C GLU A 150 11.52 -30.83 9.71
N ASN A 151 10.75 -29.98 9.02
CA ASN A 151 9.57 -30.43 8.27
C ASN A 151 9.69 -30.25 6.74
N TYR A 152 10.59 -29.40 6.27
CA TYR A 152 10.70 -28.98 4.86
C TYR A 152 12.18 -28.80 4.43
N LEU A 153 12.99 -29.84 4.62
CA LEU A 153 14.45 -29.80 4.41
C LEU A 153 14.87 -29.30 3.01
N GLU A 154 14.21 -29.75 1.93
CA GLU A 154 14.57 -29.31 0.57
C GLU A 154 14.35 -27.81 0.37
N LEU A 155 13.27 -27.27 0.94
CA LEU A 155 12.98 -25.83 0.93
C LEU A 155 14.02 -25.07 1.76
N PHE A 156 14.38 -25.60 2.93
CA PHE A 156 15.42 -25.02 3.78
C PHE A 156 16.78 -24.96 3.07
N ASP A 157 17.20 -26.05 2.43
CA ASP A 157 18.47 -26.13 1.71
C ASP A 157 18.53 -25.16 0.54
N LEU A 158 17.43 -25.04 -0.22
CA LEU A 158 17.35 -24.08 -1.33
C LEU A 158 17.42 -22.64 -0.81
N PHE A 159 16.78 -22.34 0.33
CA PHE A 159 16.79 -21.03 0.95
C PHE A 159 18.20 -20.63 1.38
N GLN A 160 18.90 -21.54 2.06
CA GLN A 160 20.27 -21.34 2.50
C GLN A 160 21.20 -21.11 1.31
N ARG A 161 21.06 -21.92 0.26
CA ARG A 161 21.87 -21.82 -0.96
C ARG A 161 21.69 -20.47 -1.65
N LYS A 162 20.44 -20.05 -1.87
CA LYS A 162 20.14 -18.77 -2.53
C LYS A 162 20.55 -17.57 -1.68
N SER A 163 20.37 -17.65 -0.36
CA SER A 163 20.90 -16.65 0.59
C SER A 163 22.42 -16.53 0.46
N MET A 164 23.14 -17.65 0.37
CA MET A 164 24.59 -17.67 0.18
C MET A 164 25.04 -17.10 -1.17
N GLU A 165 24.32 -17.38 -2.26
CA GLU A 165 24.61 -16.79 -3.58
C GLU A 165 24.56 -15.25 -3.54
N ILE A 166 23.53 -14.66 -2.92
CA ILE A 166 23.43 -13.20 -2.77
C ILE A 166 24.52 -12.67 -1.84
N LYS A 167 24.81 -13.34 -0.72
CA LYS A 167 25.93 -12.98 0.18
C LYS A 167 27.24 -12.87 -0.59
N MET A 168 27.54 -13.87 -1.43
CA MET A 168 28.75 -13.87 -2.25
C MET A 168 28.76 -12.73 -3.26
N HIS A 169 27.62 -12.44 -3.90
CA HIS A 169 27.52 -11.32 -4.82
C HIS A 169 27.76 -9.97 -4.12
N PHE A 170 27.14 -9.76 -2.96
CA PHE A 170 27.36 -8.57 -2.13
C PHE A 170 28.83 -8.40 -1.76
N LYS A 171 29.49 -9.47 -1.30
CA LYS A 171 30.92 -9.47 -0.99
C LYS A 171 31.76 -9.08 -2.22
N GLN A 172 31.48 -9.67 -3.37
CA GLN A 172 32.19 -9.37 -4.62
C GLN A 172 32.04 -7.90 -5.02
N ILE A 173 30.84 -7.31 -4.85
CA ILE A 173 30.60 -5.89 -5.14
C ILE A 173 31.45 -5.01 -4.23
N ILE A 174 31.46 -5.29 -2.92
CA ILE A 174 32.25 -4.55 -1.93
C ILE A 174 33.75 -4.64 -2.26
N GLU A 175 34.22 -5.83 -2.67
CA GLU A 175 35.62 -6.10 -3.01
C GLU A 175 35.99 -5.65 -4.44
N SER A 176 35.05 -5.15 -5.24
CA SER A 176 35.30 -4.78 -6.64
C SER A 176 35.86 -3.37 -6.83
N GLU A 177 36.81 -3.23 -7.77
CA GLU A 177 37.32 -1.92 -8.21
C GLU A 177 36.26 -1.04 -8.89
N ILE A 178 35.14 -1.62 -9.33
CA ILE A 178 34.03 -0.91 -9.97
C ILE A 178 33.31 -0.05 -8.93
N TYR A 179 33.11 -0.56 -7.72
CA TYR A 179 32.48 0.23 -6.68
C TYR A 179 33.39 1.38 -6.21
N ASP A 180 34.70 1.14 -6.09
CA ASP A 180 35.68 2.19 -5.75
C ASP A 180 35.65 3.40 -6.71
N LYS A 181 35.09 3.21 -7.91
CA LYS A 181 34.87 4.28 -8.91
C LYS A 181 33.48 4.93 -8.81
N ILE A 182 32.49 4.26 -8.26
CA ILE A 182 31.09 4.73 -8.14
C ILE A 182 30.88 5.50 -6.83
N SER A 183 31.50 5.06 -5.74
CA SER A 183 31.48 5.73 -4.45
C SER A 183 32.86 6.31 -4.20
N SER A 184 32.97 7.63 -4.15
CA SER A 184 34.19 8.34 -3.75
C SER A 184 34.63 8.09 -2.30
N PHE A 185 33.96 7.18 -1.59
CA PHE A 185 34.10 6.96 -0.16
C PHE A 185 34.71 5.59 0.14
N ARG A 186 35.79 5.61 0.92
CA ARG A 186 36.48 4.40 1.39
C ARG A 186 35.56 3.64 2.34
N TYR A 187 35.33 2.37 2.03
CA TYR A 187 34.76 1.42 2.99
C TYR A 187 35.66 1.27 4.21
N ARG A 188 35.03 1.07 5.37
CA ARG A 188 35.70 0.46 6.52
C ARG A 188 34.81 -0.63 7.05
N GLU A 189 35.41 -1.78 7.30
CA GLU A 189 34.80 -2.85 8.08
C GLU A 189 34.31 -2.26 9.42
N VAL A 190 33.06 -2.53 9.78
CA VAL A 190 32.51 -2.06 11.04
C VAL A 190 32.96 -3.01 12.13
N ILE A 191 33.78 -2.51 13.06
CA ILE A 191 34.19 -3.09 14.35
C ILE A 191 34.00 -4.61 14.45
N SER A 192 35.08 -5.35 14.18
CA SER A 192 35.19 -6.81 14.32
C SER A 192 34.91 -7.35 15.74
N GLU A 193 34.79 -6.48 16.75
CA GLU A 193 34.43 -6.88 18.12
C GLU A 193 32.94 -7.21 18.27
N ILE A 194 32.09 -6.81 17.32
CA ILE A 194 30.62 -6.89 17.44
C ILE A 194 30.03 -7.76 16.36
N PHE A 195 30.54 -7.66 15.14
CA PHE A 195 30.07 -8.46 14.01
C PHE A 195 31.07 -9.57 13.73
N SER A 196 30.56 -10.77 13.40
CA SER A 196 31.40 -11.82 12.85
C SER A 196 31.76 -11.49 11.40
N GLU A 197 32.87 -12.04 10.89
CA GLU A 197 33.22 -11.93 9.47
C GLU A 197 32.07 -12.38 8.55
N GLU A 198 31.23 -13.30 9.02
CA GLU A 198 30.06 -13.83 8.32
C GLU A 198 28.87 -12.83 8.20
N ASP A 199 28.88 -11.71 8.93
CA ASP A 199 27.81 -10.70 8.89
C ASP A 199 28.00 -9.66 7.77
N PHE A 200 29.22 -9.57 7.21
CA PHE A 200 29.55 -8.65 6.13
C PHE A 200 29.03 -7.22 6.36
N VAL A 201 29.34 -6.64 7.52
CA VAL A 201 28.88 -5.29 7.87
C VAL A 201 29.88 -4.22 7.46
N TYR A 202 29.45 -3.31 6.60
CA TYR A 202 30.27 -2.24 6.06
C TYR A 202 29.68 -0.87 6.35
N ALA A 203 30.54 0.09 6.66
CA ALA A 203 30.18 1.49 6.77
C ALA A 203 30.52 2.23 5.47
N ILE A 204 29.55 2.93 4.92
CA ILE A 204 29.65 3.80 3.75
C ILE A 204 29.21 5.22 4.11
N TYR A 205 29.45 6.17 3.20
CA TYR A 205 29.07 7.58 3.37
C TYR A 205 29.55 8.17 4.71
N ASN A 206 30.87 8.14 4.95
CA ASN A 206 31.49 8.62 6.20
C ASN A 206 30.87 8.00 7.47
N GLN A 207 30.54 6.70 7.44
CA GLN A 207 29.89 5.95 8.53
C GLN A 207 28.45 6.37 8.83
N LYS A 208 27.79 7.13 7.93
CA LYS A 208 26.38 7.47 8.08
C LYS A 208 25.46 6.35 7.59
N ILE A 209 25.92 5.48 6.71
CA ILE A 209 25.14 4.32 6.30
C ILE A 209 25.94 3.06 6.64
N HIS A 210 25.31 2.14 7.36
CA HIS A 210 25.84 0.79 7.53
C HIS A 210 24.98 -0.16 6.70
N VAL A 211 25.63 -1.00 5.91
CA VAL A 211 24.99 -2.07 5.16
C VAL A 211 25.48 -3.39 5.71
N GLY A 212 24.62 -4.40 5.73
CA GLY A 212 25.01 -5.72 6.16
C GLY A 212 24.05 -6.79 5.67
N PHE A 213 24.45 -8.03 5.90
CA PHE A 213 23.67 -9.21 5.57
C PHE A 213 23.51 -10.06 6.83
N SER A 214 22.53 -10.97 6.81
CA SER A 214 22.17 -11.91 7.88
C SER A 214 21.19 -11.37 8.93
N GLN A 215 20.37 -12.29 9.44
CA GLN A 215 19.45 -12.06 10.56
C GLN A 215 20.23 -11.82 11.86
N GLU A 216 21.29 -12.58 12.07
CA GLU A 216 22.11 -12.52 13.27
C GLU A 216 22.88 -11.19 13.33
N GLY A 217 23.34 -10.68 12.18
CA GLY A 217 23.99 -9.38 12.03
C GLY A 217 23.06 -8.21 12.36
N ILE A 218 21.81 -8.21 11.86
CA ILE A 218 20.85 -7.16 12.19
C ILE A 218 20.46 -7.18 13.68
N GLU A 219 20.32 -8.36 14.27
CA GLU A 219 20.03 -8.51 15.70
C GLU A 219 21.19 -8.00 16.56
N ARG A 220 22.43 -8.33 16.20
CA ARG A 220 23.63 -7.75 16.83
C ARG A 220 23.65 -6.23 16.72
N TYR A 221 23.27 -5.67 15.57
CA TYR A 221 23.18 -4.22 15.38
C TYR A 221 22.14 -3.59 16.31
N ILE A 222 20.92 -4.13 16.33
CA ILE A 222 19.81 -3.66 17.17
C ILE A 222 20.20 -3.70 18.64
N ASN A 223 20.78 -4.82 19.09
CA ASN A 223 21.20 -5.01 20.47
C ASN A 223 22.32 -4.05 20.87
N LYS A 224 23.33 -3.85 20.02
CA LYS A 224 24.44 -2.91 20.26
C LYS A 224 23.96 -1.49 20.52
N TYR A 225 22.98 -1.02 19.75
CA TYR A 225 22.46 0.34 19.87
C TYR A 225 21.22 0.44 20.76
N HIS A 226 20.79 -0.68 21.35
CA HIS A 226 19.58 -0.80 22.16
C HIS A 226 18.35 -0.20 21.46
N LEU A 227 18.16 -0.52 20.18
CA LEU A 227 17.10 0.06 19.38
C LEU A 227 15.76 -0.59 19.71
N ASN A 228 14.74 0.24 19.92
CA ASN A 228 13.35 -0.17 20.02
C ASN A 228 12.59 0.39 18.82
N LEU A 229 12.71 -0.32 17.71
CA LEU A 229 12.29 0.16 16.39
C LEU A 229 10.77 0.34 16.33
N LYS A 230 10.37 1.51 15.86
CA LYS A 230 8.97 1.87 15.59
C LYS A 230 8.80 2.11 14.10
N ASP A 231 7.57 1.96 13.61
CA ASP A 231 7.26 2.32 12.22
C ASP A 231 7.68 3.76 11.93
N MET A 232 8.40 3.93 10.83
CA MET A 232 8.92 5.23 10.42
C MET A 232 7.74 6.19 10.12
N PRO A 233 7.64 7.35 10.80
CA PRO A 233 6.60 8.31 10.55
C PRO A 233 6.84 9.08 9.24
N ASP A 234 5.84 9.86 8.82
CA ASP A 234 5.99 10.78 7.70
C ASP A 234 7.11 11.81 7.97
N TYR A 235 7.82 12.18 6.90
CA TYR A 235 8.94 13.10 6.98
C TYR A 235 8.95 14.10 5.82
N TYR A 236 9.52 15.27 6.07
CA TYR A 236 9.75 16.29 5.06
C TYR A 236 10.92 15.88 4.16
N LYS A 237 10.63 15.75 2.86
CA LYS A 237 11.63 15.52 1.80
C LYS A 237 12.18 16.85 1.32
N GLY A 238 13.32 17.26 1.86
CA GLY A 238 13.87 18.58 1.60
C GLY A 238 14.73 18.72 0.35
N ILE A 239 15.38 19.88 0.27
CA ILE A 239 16.23 20.28 -0.84
C ILE A 239 17.60 19.62 -0.70
N LYS A 240 18.21 19.74 0.48
CA LYS A 240 19.48 19.12 0.86
C LYS A 240 19.33 18.12 2.01
N TYR A 241 18.38 18.34 2.92
CA TYR A 241 18.17 17.50 4.08
C TYR A 241 16.72 17.04 4.19
N ASN A 242 16.52 15.78 4.56
CA ASN A 242 15.24 15.27 5.01
C ASN A 242 15.09 15.53 6.52
N ILE A 243 13.86 15.79 6.95
CA ILE A 243 13.56 16.13 8.35
C ILE A 243 12.35 15.34 8.83
N MET A 244 12.49 14.65 9.94
CA MET A 244 11.45 13.86 10.60
C MET A 244 11.33 14.27 12.06
N ALA A 245 10.13 14.16 12.62
CA ALA A 245 9.91 14.33 14.05
C ALA A 245 9.57 12.98 14.67
N GLU A 246 10.29 12.61 15.73
CA GLU A 246 10.14 11.33 16.44
C GLU A 246 10.10 11.60 17.95
N ASP A 247 8.96 11.39 18.60
CA ASP A 247 8.82 11.49 20.07
C ASP A 247 9.48 12.74 20.70
N SER A 248 9.32 13.90 20.06
CA SER A 248 9.92 15.21 20.42
C SER A 248 11.38 15.44 20.00
N ASN A 249 12.03 14.45 19.40
CA ASN A 249 13.33 14.60 18.75
C ASN A 249 13.15 15.00 17.28
N VAL A 250 14.10 15.79 16.78
CA VAL A 250 14.18 16.13 15.36
C VAL A 250 15.31 15.33 14.74
N CYS A 251 14.93 14.56 13.74
CA CYS A 251 15.73 13.60 13.03
C CYS A 251 16.04 14.17 11.65
N ILE A 252 17.32 14.36 11.33
CA ILE A 252 17.75 14.99 10.06
C ILE A 252 18.75 14.08 9.37
N TRP A 253 18.65 13.94 8.05
CA TRP A 253 19.67 13.26 7.26
C TRP A 253 19.81 13.88 5.88
N GLU A 254 20.94 13.67 5.23
CA GLU A 254 21.17 14.19 3.88
C GLU A 254 20.21 13.53 2.87
N LYS A 255 19.70 14.33 1.93
CA LYS A 255 18.75 13.88 0.92
C LYS A 255 19.30 12.73 0.09
N ASP A 256 20.58 12.83 -0.27
CA ASP A 256 21.25 11.91 -1.18
C ASP A 256 21.49 10.52 -0.57
N LEU A 257 21.34 10.35 0.75
CA LEU A 257 21.41 9.02 1.38
C LEU A 257 20.34 8.09 0.83
N TRP A 258 19.16 8.60 0.46
CA TRP A 258 18.12 7.77 -0.18
C TRP A 258 18.51 7.30 -1.58
N THR A 259 19.28 8.10 -2.30
CA THR A 259 19.85 7.69 -3.60
C THR A 259 20.80 6.52 -3.39
N GLU A 260 21.65 6.60 -2.36
CA GLU A 260 22.59 5.52 -2.02
C GLU A 260 21.88 4.24 -1.60
N VAL A 261 20.88 4.34 -0.71
CA VAL A 261 20.00 3.21 -0.34
C VAL A 261 19.37 2.59 -1.59
N SER A 262 18.87 3.41 -2.51
CA SER A 262 18.25 2.94 -3.74
C SER A 262 19.27 2.27 -4.67
N ASN A 263 20.52 2.73 -4.70
CA ASN A 263 21.58 2.12 -5.49
C ASN A 263 21.95 0.74 -4.96
N TRP A 264 22.12 0.58 -3.65
CA TRP A 264 22.40 -0.71 -3.03
C TRP A 264 21.33 -1.74 -3.36
N LEU A 265 20.07 -1.33 -3.26
CA LEU A 265 18.96 -2.20 -3.55
C LEU A 265 18.87 -2.52 -5.04
N LYS A 266 19.15 -1.58 -5.93
CA LYS A 266 19.25 -1.86 -7.37
C LYS A 266 20.40 -2.81 -7.73
N ILE A 267 21.58 -2.61 -7.13
CA ILE A 267 22.77 -3.41 -7.41
C ILE A 267 22.56 -4.87 -7.02
N LEU A 268 21.89 -5.09 -5.88
CA LEU A 268 21.55 -6.43 -5.43
C LEU A 268 20.31 -7.00 -6.14
N GLU A 269 19.80 -6.30 -7.16
CA GLU A 269 18.55 -6.61 -7.84
C GLU A 269 17.41 -6.82 -6.83
N LEU A 270 17.39 -6.04 -5.75
CA LEU A 270 16.35 -6.03 -4.73
C LEU A 270 15.34 -4.90 -5.05
N THR A 271 14.25 -5.19 -5.74
CA THR A 271 13.24 -4.22 -6.17
C THR A 271 11.96 -4.17 -5.32
N TYR A 272 11.44 -2.95 -5.18
CA TYR A 272 10.42 -2.53 -4.21
C TYR A 272 8.98 -2.71 -4.71
N LYS A 273 8.38 -3.90 -4.63
CA LYS A 273 6.90 -3.99 -4.77
C LYS A 273 6.19 -4.97 -3.85
N ASP A 274 6.78 -6.13 -3.52
CA ASP A 274 6.01 -7.24 -2.96
C ASP A 274 6.53 -7.84 -1.63
N ILE A 275 7.43 -7.13 -0.92
CA ILE A 275 7.98 -7.57 0.38
C ILE A 275 7.64 -6.54 1.47
N PRO A 276 7.29 -6.98 2.70
CA PRO A 276 7.31 -6.11 3.85
C PRO A 276 8.74 -5.61 4.09
N ILE A 277 9.05 -4.43 3.56
CA ILE A 277 10.25 -3.71 3.94
C ILE A 277 9.97 -3.16 5.31
N TYR A 278 10.52 -3.80 6.33
CA TYR A 278 10.46 -3.23 7.65
C TYR A 278 11.30 -1.95 7.65
N ARG A 279 10.63 -0.82 7.91
CA ARG A 279 11.25 0.50 8.07
C ARG A 279 11.04 0.93 9.49
N GLY A 280 12.05 0.67 10.31
CA GLY A 280 12.07 1.08 11.71
C GLY A 280 12.84 2.37 11.89
N CYS A 281 12.44 3.20 12.84
CA CYS A 281 13.31 4.21 13.41
C CYS A 281 13.37 4.12 14.93
N ASP A 282 14.55 4.44 15.48
CA ASP A 282 14.74 4.72 16.91
C ASP A 282 16.08 5.44 17.10
N LYS A 283 16.17 6.32 18.12
CA LYS A 283 17.42 6.96 18.57
C LYS A 283 18.27 7.57 17.44
N GLY A 284 17.63 8.23 16.48
CA GLY A 284 18.35 8.86 15.37
C GLY A 284 18.92 7.87 14.37
N ARG A 285 18.33 6.67 14.26
CA ARG A 285 18.69 5.66 13.25
C ARG A 285 17.45 5.21 12.50
N ILE A 286 17.61 5.04 11.19
CA ILE A 286 16.61 4.39 10.34
C ILE A 286 17.15 3.00 10.01
N LEU A 287 16.35 1.97 10.21
CA LEU A 287 16.63 0.62 9.77
C LEU A 287 15.71 0.26 8.62
N ILE A 288 16.30 -0.23 7.53
CA ILE A 288 15.59 -0.77 6.38
C ILE A 288 16.03 -2.21 6.26
N ARG A 289 15.08 -3.13 6.36
CA ARG A 289 15.35 -4.56 6.19
C ARG A 289 14.63 -5.08 4.96
N VAL A 290 15.37 -5.79 4.11
CA VAL A 290 14.87 -6.51 2.96
C VAL A 290 15.41 -7.95 3.06
N ILE A 291 14.56 -8.86 3.54
CA ILE A 291 14.93 -10.27 3.71
C ILE A 291 16.10 -10.44 4.73
N GLU A 292 17.29 -10.81 4.28
CA GLU A 292 18.53 -10.90 5.07
C GLU A 292 19.43 -9.68 4.88
N PHE A 293 19.18 -8.86 3.85
CA PHE A 293 19.93 -7.64 3.63
C PHE A 293 19.32 -6.50 4.45
N TRP A 294 20.18 -5.68 5.04
CA TRP A 294 19.72 -4.56 5.85
C TRP A 294 20.62 -3.33 5.66
N ILE A 295 19.98 -2.18 5.75
CA ILE A 295 20.62 -0.87 5.67
C ILE A 295 20.22 -0.07 6.91
N CYS A 296 21.21 0.44 7.63
CA CYS A 296 21.03 1.37 8.72
C CYS A 296 21.53 2.75 8.33
N ILE A 297 20.70 3.78 8.46
CA ILE A 297 21.08 5.17 8.26
C ILE A 297 21.19 5.83 9.62
N ALA A 298 22.39 6.29 9.97
CA ALA A 298 22.62 7.17 11.10
C ALA A 298 22.25 8.61 10.69
N MET A 299 21.40 9.23 11.49
CA MET A 299 20.99 10.61 11.30
C MET A 299 22.06 11.58 11.81
N GLU A 300 21.95 12.83 11.37
CA GLU A 300 22.75 13.92 11.85
C GLU A 300 22.50 14.16 13.34
N THR A 301 23.57 14.38 14.10
CA THR A 301 23.50 14.80 15.51
C THR A 301 23.85 16.27 15.70
N ASP A 302 24.58 16.87 14.76
CA ASP A 302 25.20 18.17 14.93
C ASP A 302 24.56 19.24 14.04
N ASN A 303 24.57 20.49 14.51
CA ASN A 303 24.11 21.68 13.78
C ASN A 303 22.67 21.56 13.24
N LEU A 304 21.79 20.86 13.95
CA LEU A 304 20.43 20.55 13.52
C LEU A 304 19.63 21.82 13.21
N GLU A 305 19.68 22.81 14.10
CA GLU A 305 18.99 24.09 13.91
C GLU A 305 19.45 24.82 12.64
N GLN A 306 20.76 24.81 12.36
CA GLN A 306 21.32 25.43 11.15
C GLN A 306 20.88 24.70 9.88
N LYS A 307 20.74 23.37 9.93
CA LYS A 307 20.25 22.55 8.80
C LYS A 307 18.76 22.81 8.54
N ILE A 308 17.96 22.91 9.60
CA ILE A 308 16.54 23.31 9.49
C ILE A 308 16.42 24.74 8.94
N LEU A 309 17.25 25.66 9.43
CA LEU A 309 17.28 27.05 8.96
C LEU A 309 17.69 27.13 7.49
N TYR A 310 18.64 26.30 7.05
CA TYR A 310 19.03 26.19 5.65
C TYR A 310 17.84 25.78 4.78
N GLU A 311 17.13 24.71 5.14
CA GLU A 311 15.94 24.26 4.40
C GLU A 311 14.86 25.35 4.36
N LYS A 312 14.54 25.96 5.50
CA LYS A 312 13.57 27.07 5.57
C LYS A 312 13.99 28.25 4.68
N THR A 313 15.26 28.63 4.71
CA THR A 313 15.80 29.73 3.90
C THR A 313 15.70 29.39 2.42
N LYS A 314 16.09 28.18 2.01
CA LYS A 314 16.01 27.76 0.61
C LYS A 314 14.59 27.64 0.10
N ILE A 315 13.65 27.15 0.91
CA ILE A 315 12.22 27.17 0.57
C ILE A 315 11.75 28.62 0.38
N ASN A 316 12.15 29.54 1.25
CA ASN A 316 11.78 30.96 1.11
C ASN A 316 12.41 31.61 -0.12
N GLU A 317 13.66 31.28 -0.46
CA GLU A 317 14.31 31.71 -1.70
C GLU A 317 13.59 31.15 -2.94
N LEU A 318 13.24 29.86 -2.93
CA LEU A 318 12.48 29.23 -4.00
C LEU A 318 11.09 29.85 -4.12
N LYS A 319 10.42 30.11 -3.00
CA LYS A 319 9.16 30.87 -2.96
C LYS A 319 9.38 32.24 -3.57
N ALA A 320 10.33 33.04 -3.11
CA ALA A 320 10.59 34.37 -3.64
C ALA A 320 10.95 34.37 -5.14
N SER A 321 11.74 33.40 -5.59
CA SER A 321 12.07 33.18 -7.00
C SER A 321 10.82 32.82 -7.81
N PHE A 322 10.01 31.89 -7.31
CA PHE A 322 8.71 31.57 -7.89
C PHE A 322 7.82 32.81 -7.92
N HIS A 323 7.80 33.64 -6.87
CA HIS A 323 7.05 34.89 -6.82
C HIS A 323 7.50 35.90 -7.90
N LYS A 324 8.79 35.94 -8.19
CA LYS A 324 9.36 36.84 -9.20
C LYS A 324 9.05 36.42 -10.65
N HIS A 325 8.90 35.12 -10.89
CA HIS A 325 8.73 34.56 -12.24
C HIS A 325 7.30 34.07 -12.51
N THR A 326 6.40 34.25 -11.56
CA THR A 326 4.99 33.87 -11.65
C THR A 326 4.15 35.12 -11.44
N LYS A 327 3.04 35.28 -12.18
CA LYS A 327 2.12 36.41 -11.93
C LYS A 327 1.58 36.29 -10.50
N GLU A 328 1.42 37.42 -9.77
CA GLU A 328 0.86 37.49 -8.40
C GLU A 328 -0.40 36.61 -8.22
N ASN A 329 -1.20 36.53 -9.29
CA ASN A 329 -2.45 35.79 -9.42
C ASN A 329 -2.32 34.27 -9.20
N TYR A 330 -1.12 33.68 -9.39
CA TYR A 330 -0.85 32.26 -9.14
C TYR A 330 -0.15 31.99 -7.80
N LEU A 331 0.19 33.05 -7.07
CA LEU A 331 1.00 32.99 -5.83
C LEU A 331 0.14 33.16 -4.58
N ILE A 332 -0.97 33.89 -4.70
CA ILE A 332 -2.02 33.98 -3.68
C ILE A 332 -3.29 33.42 -4.28
N MET A 333 -3.57 32.16 -3.97
CA MET A 333 -4.89 31.57 -4.22
C MET A 333 -5.45 31.07 -2.89
N ASP A 334 -5.31 31.91 -1.86
CA ASP A 334 -6.19 31.86 -0.70
C ASP A 334 -7.47 32.58 -1.10
N TYR A 335 -8.30 31.92 -1.90
CA TYR A 335 -9.58 32.46 -2.31
C TYR A 335 -10.44 32.70 -1.08
N ASP A 336 -10.66 33.97 -0.76
CA ASP A 336 -11.64 34.32 0.26
C ASP A 336 -13.03 34.03 -0.30
N LEU A 337 -13.55 32.84 -0.01
CA LEU A 337 -14.87 32.39 -0.45
C LEU A 337 -15.99 33.29 0.09
N TYR A 338 -15.73 34.08 1.14
CA TYR A 338 -16.70 35.04 1.69
C TYR A 338 -16.76 36.36 0.92
N GLN A 339 -15.86 36.60 -0.02
CA GLN A 339 -15.98 37.76 -0.92
C GLN A 339 -17.08 37.56 -1.96
N LEU A 340 -17.40 36.30 -2.29
CA LEU A 340 -18.54 35.96 -3.13
C LEU A 340 -19.84 36.19 -2.36
N SER A 341 -20.87 36.68 -3.07
CA SER A 341 -22.25 36.59 -2.60
C SER A 341 -22.69 35.12 -2.51
N PRO A 342 -23.76 34.80 -1.73
CA PRO A 342 -24.30 33.44 -1.70
C PRO A 342 -24.59 32.87 -3.10
N ASP A 343 -25.20 33.67 -3.97
CA ASP A 343 -25.49 33.29 -5.36
C ASP A 343 -24.21 33.05 -6.18
N GLU A 344 -23.17 33.87 -6.01
CA GLU A 344 -21.89 33.68 -6.70
C GLU A 344 -21.14 32.45 -6.18
N PHE A 345 -21.23 32.16 -4.89
CA PHE A 345 -20.65 30.96 -4.31
C PHE A 345 -21.34 29.68 -4.82
N GLU A 346 -22.67 29.68 -4.91
CA GLU A 346 -23.42 28.57 -5.48
C GLU A 346 -23.12 28.40 -6.98
N ASN A 347 -23.03 29.50 -7.74
CA ASN A 347 -22.60 29.48 -9.14
C ASN A 347 -21.17 28.93 -9.33
N MET A 348 -20.26 29.28 -8.44
CA MET A 348 -18.91 28.73 -8.44
C MET A 348 -18.93 27.23 -8.17
N CYS A 349 -19.71 26.76 -7.20
CA CYS A 349 -19.85 25.32 -6.93
C CYS A 349 -20.45 24.57 -8.14
N TYR A 350 -21.45 25.17 -8.80
CA TYR A 350 -22.02 24.65 -10.04
C TYR A 350 -20.96 24.48 -11.14
N ASP A 351 -20.13 25.50 -11.36
CA ASP A 351 -19.08 25.44 -12.38
C ASP A 351 -18.02 24.38 -12.03
N LEU A 352 -17.64 24.26 -10.75
CA LEU A 352 -16.72 23.22 -10.29
C LEU A 352 -17.27 21.82 -10.56
N LEU A 353 -18.56 21.57 -10.30
CA LEU A 353 -19.19 20.27 -10.61
C LEU A 353 -19.14 19.97 -12.12
N CYS A 354 -19.37 20.98 -12.97
CA CYS A 354 -19.27 20.81 -14.42
C CYS A 354 -17.85 20.39 -14.85
N GLU A 355 -16.79 21.03 -14.31
CA GLU A 355 -15.40 20.70 -14.65
C GLU A 355 -14.90 19.39 -14.03
N GLU A 356 -15.46 18.98 -12.87
CA GLU A 356 -15.22 17.66 -12.28
C GLU A 356 -15.87 16.51 -13.08
N GLY A 357 -16.64 16.83 -14.13
CA GLY A 357 -17.24 15.85 -15.02
C GLY A 357 -18.60 15.32 -14.56
N TYR A 358 -19.28 16.02 -13.64
CA TYR A 358 -20.70 15.76 -13.38
C TYR A 358 -21.54 16.19 -14.59
N GLU A 359 -22.59 15.43 -14.87
CA GLU A 359 -23.51 15.68 -15.97
C GLU A 359 -24.88 16.14 -15.44
N ASN A 360 -25.71 16.72 -16.32
CA ASN A 360 -27.05 17.25 -15.97
C ASN A 360 -27.06 18.13 -14.71
N VAL A 361 -26.01 18.93 -14.54
CA VAL A 361 -25.91 19.86 -13.40
C VAL A 361 -27.00 20.93 -13.55
N HIS A 362 -27.84 21.09 -12.53
CA HIS A 362 -28.99 21.98 -12.53
C HIS A 362 -29.10 22.71 -11.18
N ARG A 363 -29.15 24.04 -11.21
CA ARG A 363 -29.42 24.84 -10.01
C ARG A 363 -30.92 24.82 -9.67
N ARG A 364 -31.24 24.75 -8.38
CA ARG A 364 -32.60 24.96 -7.86
C ARG A 364 -32.68 26.35 -7.22
N GLY A 365 -33.34 27.27 -7.92
CA GLY A 365 -33.80 28.54 -7.31
C GLY A 365 -33.40 29.84 -8.03
N LYS A 366 -34.44 30.60 -8.41
CA LYS A 366 -34.57 32.08 -8.34
C LYS A 366 -36.08 32.38 -8.26
N SER A 367 -36.76 31.96 -7.18
CA SER A 367 -38.15 32.34 -6.92
C SER A 367 -38.68 31.80 -5.59
N ASN A 368 -38.89 32.68 -4.61
CA ASN A 368 -39.93 32.70 -3.54
C ASN A 368 -40.62 31.40 -3.08
N THR A 369 -39.93 30.27 -3.11
CA THR A 369 -40.38 28.99 -2.56
C THR A 369 -39.45 28.70 -1.40
N ARG A 370 -39.96 28.17 -0.28
CA ARG A 370 -39.10 27.79 0.86
C ARG A 370 -38.21 26.64 0.40
N ASP A 371 -37.02 26.97 -0.09
CA ASP A 371 -36.05 26.01 -0.59
C ASP A 371 -35.61 25.12 0.58
N GLY A 372 -35.97 23.84 0.50
CA GLY A 372 -35.78 22.83 1.54
C GLY A 372 -34.31 22.42 1.75
N GLY A 373 -33.34 23.31 1.51
CA GLY A 373 -31.92 23.05 1.76
C GLY A 373 -31.17 22.28 0.66
N VAL A 374 -31.67 22.27 -0.58
CA VAL A 374 -30.97 21.73 -1.76
C VAL A 374 -30.83 22.84 -2.81
N ASP A 375 -29.61 23.11 -3.23
CA ASP A 375 -29.25 24.22 -4.13
C ASP A 375 -28.90 23.73 -5.55
N ILE A 376 -28.30 22.54 -5.70
CA ILE A 376 -27.90 21.98 -7.01
C ILE A 376 -28.28 20.50 -7.11
N GLU A 377 -28.69 20.04 -8.28
CA GLU A 377 -28.80 18.63 -8.64
C GLU A 377 -27.78 18.30 -9.73
N ALA A 378 -27.17 17.11 -9.68
CA ALA A 378 -26.30 16.63 -10.75
C ALA A 378 -26.28 15.11 -10.83
N ASP A 379 -25.73 14.58 -11.92
CA ASP A 379 -25.52 13.16 -12.12
C ASP A 379 -24.02 12.85 -12.18
N GLU A 380 -23.58 11.83 -11.45
CA GLU A 380 -22.24 11.27 -11.53
C GLU A 380 -22.30 9.96 -12.33
N PHE A 381 -21.43 9.81 -13.32
CA PHE A 381 -21.29 8.57 -14.09
C PHE A 381 -19.99 7.85 -13.73
N VAL A 382 -20.11 6.79 -12.93
CA VAL A 382 -18.95 6.00 -12.51
C VAL A 382 -18.73 4.84 -13.48
N ARG A 383 -17.53 4.76 -14.06
CA ARG A 383 -17.10 3.62 -14.88
C ARG A 383 -16.84 2.40 -13.98
N ALA A 384 -17.76 1.45 -14.00
CA ALA A 384 -17.50 0.10 -13.52
C ALA A 384 -16.88 -0.75 -14.65
N ILE A 385 -16.28 -1.88 -14.29
CA ILE A 385 -15.50 -2.76 -15.19
C ILE A 385 -16.28 -3.13 -16.48
N HIS A 386 -17.63 -3.13 -16.45
CA HIS A 386 -18.48 -3.44 -17.61
C HIS A 386 -19.75 -2.57 -17.79
N THR A 387 -19.98 -1.55 -16.96
CA THR A 387 -21.20 -0.69 -17.02
C THR A 387 -20.93 0.75 -16.58
N TYR A 388 -21.80 1.68 -16.95
CA TYR A 388 -21.86 3.01 -16.34
C TYR A 388 -22.92 3.00 -15.24
N GLU A 389 -22.51 3.27 -13.99
CA GLU A 389 -23.45 3.51 -12.90
C GLU A 389 -23.75 5.00 -12.84
N LYS A 390 -25.03 5.37 -13.06
CA LYS A 390 -25.50 6.74 -12.89
C LYS A 390 -25.94 6.93 -11.43
N ARG A 391 -25.37 7.92 -10.75
CA ARG A 391 -25.75 8.30 -9.38
C ARG A 391 -26.31 9.71 -9.37
N LYS A 392 -27.52 9.88 -8.85
CA LYS A 392 -28.12 11.20 -8.67
C LYS A 392 -27.60 11.85 -7.40
N TRP A 393 -27.05 13.05 -7.54
CA TRP A 393 -26.56 13.87 -6.45
C TRP A 393 -27.48 15.08 -6.22
N ILE A 394 -27.70 15.40 -4.93
CA ILE A 394 -28.22 16.70 -4.48
C ILE A 394 -27.12 17.41 -3.70
N PHE A 395 -26.93 18.71 -3.93
CA PHE A 395 -25.93 19.51 -3.26
C PHE A 395 -26.54 20.69 -2.54
N GLN A 396 -25.95 21.04 -1.40
CA GLN A 396 -26.21 22.28 -0.68
C GLN A 396 -24.92 23.10 -0.60
N CYS A 397 -25.03 24.39 -0.82
CA CYS A 397 -23.94 25.37 -0.86
C CYS A 397 -24.04 26.32 0.33
N LYS A 398 -23.19 26.10 1.34
CA LYS A 398 -23.17 26.88 2.58
C LYS A 398 -21.96 27.80 2.64
N ARG A 399 -22.20 29.08 2.35
CA ARG A 399 -21.23 30.17 2.52
C ARG A 399 -21.31 30.78 3.93
N GLU A 400 -21.11 29.95 4.95
CA GLU A 400 -21.25 30.32 6.36
C GLU A 400 -19.98 29.97 7.16
N LYS A 401 -19.69 30.74 8.21
CA LYS A 401 -18.51 30.52 9.07
C LYS A 401 -18.70 29.36 10.05
N ASN A 402 -19.94 29.06 10.41
CA ASN A 402 -20.30 28.00 11.34
C ASN A 402 -21.47 27.20 10.75
N LEU A 403 -21.36 25.89 10.73
CA LEU A 403 -22.43 25.00 10.31
C LEU A 403 -23.39 24.74 11.49
N ASP A 404 -24.70 24.95 11.30
CA ASP A 404 -25.68 24.58 12.33
C ASP A 404 -25.83 23.04 12.39
N LYS A 405 -25.70 22.51 13.60
CA LYS A 405 -25.79 21.08 13.91
C LYS A 405 -27.16 20.48 13.61
N LYS A 406 -28.21 21.30 13.47
CA LYS A 406 -29.56 20.83 13.13
C LYS A 406 -29.68 20.42 11.66
N GLU A 407 -28.96 21.09 10.76
CA GLU A 407 -29.10 20.91 9.31
C GLU A 407 -28.61 19.53 8.83
N LEU A 408 -27.59 18.96 9.50
CA LEU A 408 -27.10 17.62 9.20
C LEU A 408 -28.13 16.50 9.47
N ARG A 409 -29.13 16.75 10.31
CA ARG A 409 -30.17 15.75 10.64
C ARG A 409 -31.19 15.59 9.52
N ASP A 410 -31.34 16.59 8.67
CA ASP A 410 -32.36 16.61 7.62
C ASP A 410 -31.86 15.95 6.32
N ILE A 411 -30.56 15.65 6.20
CA ILE A 411 -29.95 15.05 5.00
C ILE A 411 -30.65 13.75 4.57
N GLU A 412 -30.97 12.85 5.51
CA GLU A 412 -31.67 11.60 5.17
C GLU A 412 -33.10 11.84 4.65
N ILE A 413 -33.75 12.91 5.12
CA ILE A 413 -35.07 13.31 4.66
C ILE A 413 -34.95 13.85 3.23
N LEU A 414 -33.96 14.70 2.97
CA LEU A 414 -33.70 15.27 1.64
C LEU A 414 -33.32 14.19 0.61
N LEU A 415 -32.46 13.24 0.96
CA LEU A 415 -32.14 12.12 0.07
C LEU A 415 -33.39 11.34 -0.36
N LYS A 416 -34.32 11.11 0.57
CA LYS A 416 -35.61 10.43 0.28
C LYS A 416 -36.56 11.31 -0.53
N GLU A 417 -36.71 12.58 -0.15
CA GLU A 417 -37.62 13.53 -0.81
C GLU A 417 -37.23 13.76 -2.27
N PHE A 418 -35.93 13.89 -2.54
CA PHE A 418 -35.40 14.18 -3.87
C PHE A 418 -35.04 12.91 -4.68
N GLN A 419 -35.27 11.73 -4.09
CA GLN A 419 -34.89 10.42 -4.64
C GLN A 419 -33.44 10.42 -5.13
N ALA A 420 -32.55 10.99 -4.31
CA ALA A 420 -31.14 11.12 -4.64
C ALA A 420 -30.32 9.98 -4.01
N ASP A 421 -29.30 9.51 -4.72
CA ASP A 421 -28.40 8.47 -4.24
C ASP A 421 -27.34 9.05 -3.30
N ARG A 422 -26.99 10.33 -3.52
CA ARG A 422 -25.87 11.01 -2.86
C ARG A 422 -26.20 12.45 -2.49
N TYR A 423 -25.60 12.90 -1.40
CA TYR A 423 -25.68 14.27 -0.89
C TYR A 423 -24.30 14.90 -0.86
N GLY A 424 -24.15 16.10 -1.41
CA GLY A 424 -22.94 16.90 -1.32
C GLY A 424 -23.15 18.18 -0.51
N LEU A 425 -22.26 18.47 0.42
CA LEU A 425 -22.27 19.74 1.14
C LEU A 425 -21.03 20.55 0.77
N PHE A 426 -21.20 21.63 0.00
CA PHE A 426 -20.16 22.63 -0.18
C PHE A 426 -20.14 23.58 1.01
N TYR A 427 -19.01 23.71 1.67
CA TYR A 427 -18.90 24.51 2.89
C TYR A 427 -17.69 25.43 2.84
N ALA A 428 -17.93 26.74 2.90
CA ALA A 428 -16.88 27.77 2.85
C ALA A 428 -16.12 27.97 4.17
N GLY A 429 -16.62 27.40 5.27
CA GLY A 429 -16.00 27.52 6.59
C GLY A 429 -15.00 26.40 6.90
N ILE A 430 -14.28 26.56 8.01
CA ILE A 430 -13.38 25.54 8.54
C ILE A 430 -14.20 24.51 9.31
N ILE A 431 -14.01 23.24 8.99
CA ILE A 431 -14.69 22.15 9.71
C ILE A 431 -13.93 21.87 11.00
N ASN A 432 -14.64 21.93 12.14
CA ASN A 432 -14.08 21.50 13.41
C ASN A 432 -14.20 19.96 13.58
N PRO A 433 -13.34 19.31 14.38
CA PRO A 433 -13.37 17.87 14.59
C PRO A 433 -14.75 17.32 14.99
N SER A 434 -15.53 18.09 15.76
CA SER A 434 -16.87 17.67 16.22
C SER A 434 -17.94 17.59 15.11
N VAL A 435 -17.78 18.37 14.03
CA VAL A 435 -18.62 18.30 12.83
C VAL A 435 -18.16 17.13 11.96
N TRP A 436 -16.85 16.93 11.85
CA TRP A 436 -16.24 15.82 11.11
C TRP A 436 -16.67 14.44 11.66
N ASP A 437 -16.61 14.26 12.98
CA ASP A 437 -17.05 13.03 13.66
C ASP A 437 -18.54 12.72 13.43
N ARG A 438 -19.38 13.74 13.25
CA ARG A 438 -20.81 13.56 12.97
C ARG A 438 -21.09 13.28 11.51
N CYS A 439 -20.39 13.92 10.57
CA CYS A 439 -20.48 13.58 9.15
C CYS A 439 -20.10 12.10 8.93
N ARG A 440 -19.13 11.58 9.69
CA ARG A 440 -18.78 10.15 9.74
C ARG A 440 -19.92 9.23 10.20
N ILE A 441 -20.78 9.70 11.11
CA ILE A 441 -21.93 8.92 11.60
C ILE A 441 -23.02 8.79 10.51
N PHE A 442 -23.14 9.79 9.62
CA PHE A 442 -24.07 9.75 8.48
C PHE A 442 -23.46 9.14 7.22
N SER A 443 -22.13 8.95 7.16
CA SER A 443 -21.42 8.42 6.00
C SER A 443 -21.55 6.89 5.88
N LYS A 444 -22.74 6.41 5.50
CA LYS A 444 -22.90 5.10 4.83
C LYS A 444 -22.65 5.22 3.32
N ASN A 445 -21.58 5.93 2.93
CA ASN A 445 -21.20 6.25 1.54
C ASN A 445 -22.16 7.17 0.76
N SER A 446 -23.21 7.71 1.37
CA SER A 446 -24.21 8.55 0.68
C SER A 446 -24.05 10.06 0.86
N VAL A 447 -23.12 10.51 1.70
CA VAL A 447 -22.90 11.93 2.01
C VAL A 447 -21.44 12.28 1.80
N TRP A 448 -21.17 13.37 1.09
CA TRP A 448 -19.83 13.91 0.87
C TRP A 448 -19.75 15.37 1.27
N LEU A 449 -18.63 15.76 1.87
CA LEU A 449 -18.37 17.11 2.32
C LEU A 449 -17.23 17.71 1.50
N PHE A 450 -17.52 18.81 0.84
CA PHE A 450 -16.60 19.58 0.01
C PHE A 450 -16.26 20.85 0.78
N ASP A 451 -15.17 20.78 1.53
CA ASP A 451 -14.78 21.86 2.44
C ASP A 451 -13.99 22.97 1.75
N GLN A 452 -13.66 24.00 2.53
CA GLN A 452 -12.92 25.15 2.04
C GLN A 452 -11.58 24.76 1.38
N ASP A 453 -10.89 23.74 1.90
CA ASP A 453 -9.60 23.31 1.36
C ASP A 453 -9.78 22.58 0.03
N TRP A 454 -10.78 21.70 -0.07
CA TRP A 454 -11.15 21.04 -1.32
C TRP A 454 -11.54 22.06 -2.40
N ILE A 455 -12.40 23.03 -2.06
CA ILE A 455 -12.84 24.06 -3.01
C ILE A 455 -11.64 24.87 -3.51
N LYS A 456 -10.75 25.32 -2.61
CA LYS A 456 -9.54 26.06 -2.97
C LYS A 456 -8.58 25.23 -3.81
N GLN A 457 -8.47 23.92 -3.56
CA GLN A 457 -7.68 23.03 -4.38
C GLN A 457 -8.26 22.94 -5.80
N LYS A 458 -9.58 22.77 -5.94
CA LYS A 458 -10.21 22.69 -7.28
C LYS A 458 -10.14 23.99 -8.06
N LEU A 459 -10.25 25.14 -7.39
CA LEU A 459 -9.99 26.43 -8.03
C LEU A 459 -8.54 26.56 -8.53
N LYS A 460 -7.58 25.84 -7.94
CA LYS A 460 -6.21 25.73 -8.48
C LYS A 460 -6.09 24.80 -9.67
N GLU A 461 -6.85 23.72 -9.67
CA GLU A 461 -6.90 22.78 -10.80
C GLU A 461 -7.64 23.38 -12.02
N TYR A 462 -8.58 24.31 -11.78
CA TYR A 462 -9.39 24.96 -12.82
C TYR A 462 -9.23 26.50 -12.85
N PRO A 463 -8.11 27.02 -13.36
CA PRO A 463 -7.84 28.48 -13.40
C PRO A 463 -8.93 29.30 -14.09
N LYS A 464 -9.64 28.75 -15.08
CA LYS A 464 -10.73 29.46 -15.79
C LYS A 464 -11.92 29.77 -14.87
N ILE A 465 -12.25 28.86 -13.94
CA ILE A 465 -13.31 29.08 -12.95
C ILE A 465 -12.83 30.12 -11.94
N ALA A 466 -11.59 29.97 -11.47
CA ALA A 466 -10.99 30.94 -10.56
C ALA A 466 -11.04 32.37 -11.13
N ASP A 467 -10.60 32.57 -12.38
CA ASP A 467 -10.60 33.88 -13.04
C ASP A 467 -12.01 34.48 -13.19
N LYS A 468 -13.05 33.63 -13.29
CA LYS A 468 -14.44 34.06 -13.43
C LYS A 468 -15.03 34.63 -12.12
N TYR A 469 -14.75 33.98 -10.99
CA TYR A 469 -15.34 34.34 -9.68
C TYR A 469 -14.43 35.21 -8.83
N PHE A 470 -13.12 35.13 -9.06
CA PHE A 470 -12.12 35.94 -8.39
C PHE A 470 -11.32 36.73 -9.44
N PRO A 471 -11.99 37.53 -10.29
CA PRO A 471 -11.32 38.37 -11.25
C PRO A 471 -10.47 39.41 -10.51
N ILE A 472 -9.26 39.62 -11.00
CA ILE A 472 -8.32 40.62 -10.47
C ILE A 472 -8.47 41.92 -11.22
#